data_AF-A0A923BLB0-F1
#
_entry.id   AF-A0A923BLB0-F1
#
_cell.length_a   1.000
_cell.length_b   1.000
_cell.length_c   1.000
_cell.angle_alpha   90.00
_cell.angle_beta   90.00
_cell.angle_gamma   90.00
#
_symmetry.space_group_name_H-M   'P 1'
#
loop_
_entity.id
_entity.type
_entity.pdbx_description
1 polymer ?
#
loop_
_entity_poly.entity_id
_entity_poly.type
_entity_poly.pdbx_seq_one_letter_code
_entity_poly.pdbx_strand_id
1 'polypeptide(L)' 'WPEKAKPAMQYGVAFFNRMRDLTACGFFTSKIGIKDLGYAGNTPNQWDGVPEEVLAQYGVKYDERTLAESVKFDS' A
#
# COMPACT_ATOMS: atom_id res chain seq x y z
N TRP A 1 23.92 9.73 7.96
CA TRP A 1 25.28 10.32 7.86
C TRP A 1 25.58 11.48 8.84
N PRO A 2 25.02 11.57 10.06
CA PRO A 2 25.51 12.57 11.02
C PRO A 2 26.82 12.14 11.71
N GLU A 3 27.02 10.84 11.91
CA GLU A 3 28.08 10.28 12.76
C GLU A 3 29.49 10.37 12.19
N LYS A 4 29.62 10.55 10.87
CA LYS A 4 30.91 10.62 10.16
C LYS A 4 31.40 12.06 9.92
N ALA A 5 30.61 13.07 10.35
CA ALA A 5 30.91 14.46 10.08
C ALA A 5 31.84 15.08 11.13
N LYS A 6 32.85 15.83 10.67
CA LYS A 6 33.69 16.65 11.55
C LYS A 6 32.83 17.65 12.33
N PRO A 7 33.15 17.99 13.60
CA PRO A 7 32.36 18.94 14.39
C PRO A 7 32.11 20.29 13.70
N ALA A 8 33.10 20.81 12.98
CA ALA A 8 32.99 22.07 12.25
C ALA A 8 31.96 22.06 11.09
N MET A 9 31.52 20.88 10.64
CA MET A 9 30.62 20.72 9.49
C MET A 9 29.19 20.36 9.88
N GLN A 10 28.90 20.28 11.18
CA GLN A 10 27.60 19.82 11.70
C GLN A 10 26.42 20.63 11.16
N TYR A 11 26.58 21.95 11.04
CA TYR A 11 25.53 22.82 10.49
C TYR A 11 25.18 22.49 9.04
N GLY A 12 26.20 22.34 8.17
CA GLY A 12 25.99 21.96 6.77
C GLY A 12 25.36 20.58 6.65
N VAL A 13 25.80 19.62 7.47
CA VAL A 13 25.24 18.27 7.50
C VAL A 13 23.76 18.27 7.86
N ALA A 14 23.36 19.06 8.87
CA ALA A 14 21.95 19.19 9.25
C ALA A 14 21.11 19.75 8.08
N PHE A 15 21.59 20.81 7.42
CA PHE A 15 20.91 21.40 6.27
C PHE A 15 20.75 20.40 5.10
N PHE A 16 21.85 19.76 4.67
CA PHE A 16 21.81 18.85 3.52
C PHE A 16 21.06 17.54 3.82
N ASN A 17 21.08 17.07 5.06
CA ASN A 17 20.23 15.95 5.47
C ASN A 17 18.76 16.35 5.33
N ARG A 18 18.36 17.51 5.87
CA ARG A 18 16.98 17.99 5.73
C ARG A 18 16.55 18.11 4.27
N MET A 19 17.40 18.69 3.42
CA MET A 19 17.15 18.78 1.98
C MET A 19 16.94 17.40 1.35
N ARG A 20 17.82 16.42 1.64
CA ARG A 20 17.70 15.06 1.14
C ARG A 20 16.41 14.39 1.59
N ASP A 21 16.05 14.52 2.86
CA ASP A 21 14.85 13.92 3.44
C ASP A 21 13.60 14.50 2.78
N LEU A 22 13.55 15.82 2.56
CA LEU A 22 12.46 16.48 1.85
C LEU A 22 12.37 16.05 0.39
N THR A 23 13.49 15.92 -0.32
CA THR A 23 13.50 15.43 -1.71
C THR A 23 13.02 13.99 -1.80
N ALA A 24 13.48 13.11 -0.91
CA ALA A 24 13.03 11.71 -0.86
C ALA A 24 11.52 11.63 -0.59
N CYS A 25 11.02 12.40 0.39
CA CYS A 25 9.60 12.50 0.68
C CYS A 25 8.80 12.97 -0.55
N GLY A 26 9.24 14.04 -1.22
CA GLY A 26 8.61 14.54 -2.44
C GLY A 26 8.62 13.53 -3.59
N PHE A 27 9.72 12.80 -3.78
CA PHE A 27 9.80 11.75 -4.80
C PHE A 27 8.84 10.60 -4.51
N PHE A 28 8.87 10.04 -3.29
CA PHE A 28 8.06 8.86 -2.93
C PHE A 28 6.57 9.16 -2.72
N THR A 29 6.18 10.43 -2.68
CA THR A 29 4.78 10.87 -2.74
C THR A 29 4.31 11.20 -4.16
N SER A 30 5.23 11.24 -5.15
CA SER A 30 4.89 11.42 -6.55
C SER A 30 4.32 10.14 -7.18
N LYS A 31 3.60 10.26 -8.30
CA LYS A 31 3.08 9.10 -9.05
C LYS A 31 4.17 8.09 -9.45
N ILE A 32 5.36 8.57 -9.82
CA ILE A 32 6.48 7.72 -10.22
C ILE A 32 7.05 7.00 -9.00
N GLY A 33 7.26 7.72 -7.89
CA GLY A 33 7.79 7.13 -6.66
C GLY A 33 6.82 6.15 -5.97
N ILE A 34 5.52 6.45 -5.98
CA ILE A 34 4.48 5.52 -5.48
C ILE A 34 4.49 4.22 -6.28
N LYS A 35 4.64 4.31 -7.61
CA LYS A 35 4.76 3.13 -8.48
C LYS A 35 6.04 2.34 -8.18
N ASP A 36 7.16 3.03 -7.98
CA ASP A 36 8.45 2.43 -7.64
C ASP A 36 8.40 1.67 -6.30
N LEU A 37 7.67 2.19 -5.32
CA LEU A 37 7.42 1.51 -4.04
C LEU A 37 6.53 0.27 -4.16
N GLY A 38 5.86 0.06 -5.30
CA GLY A 38 4.85 -0.99 -5.45
C GLY A 38 3.61 -0.76 -4.59
N TYR A 39 3.37 0.48 -4.15
CA TYR A 39 2.21 0.80 -3.33
C TYR A 39 0.92 0.74 -4.18
N ALA A 40 0.09 -0.26 -3.93
CA ALA A 40 -1.16 -0.49 -4.66
C ALA A 40 -2.35 0.33 -4.12
N GLY A 41 -2.26 0.87 -2.91
CA GLY A 41 -3.35 1.58 -2.23
C GLY A 41 -4.59 0.71 -1.99
N ASN A 42 -5.71 1.36 -1.68
CA ASN A 42 -7.03 0.72 -1.67
C ASN A 42 -7.61 0.82 -3.08
N THR A 43 -7.28 -0.17 -3.90
CA THR A 43 -7.97 -0.37 -5.18
C THR A 43 -9.18 -1.27 -4.91
N PRO A 44 -10.38 -0.97 -5.44
CA PRO A 44 -11.52 -1.88 -5.35
C PRO A 44 -11.10 -3.24 -5.88
N ASN A 45 -11.06 -4.24 -5.01
CA ASN A 45 -10.90 -5.62 -5.43
C ASN A 45 -12.28 -6.20 -5.69
N GLN A 46 -12.38 -7.07 -6.68
CA GLN A 46 -13.55 -7.92 -6.83
C GLN A 46 -13.31 -9.17 -5.99
N TRP A 47 -14.21 -9.42 -5.04
CA TRP A 47 -14.18 -10.59 -4.19
C TRP A 47 -15.31 -11.53 -4.59
N ASP A 48 -14.97 -12.72 -5.05
CA ASP A 48 -15.92 -13.74 -5.55
C ASP A 48 -16.60 -14.56 -4.43
N GLY A 49 -16.70 -13.97 -3.23
CA GLY A 49 -17.11 -14.72 -2.05
C GLY A 49 -16.07 -15.73 -1.58
N VAL A 50 -16.47 -16.54 -0.61
CA VAL A 50 -15.67 -17.63 -0.06
C VAL A 50 -15.75 -18.82 -1.02
N PRO A 51 -14.62 -19.45 -1.38
CA PRO A 51 -14.61 -20.60 -2.27
C PRO A 51 -15.48 -21.77 -1.76
N GLU A 52 -16.08 -22.52 -2.69
CA GLU A 52 -17.05 -23.57 -2.38
C GLU A 52 -16.46 -24.70 -1.52
N GLU A 53 -15.18 -25.02 -1.71
CA GLU A 53 -14.46 -26.02 -0.91
C GLU A 53 -14.35 -25.62 0.57
N VAL A 54 -14.21 -24.32 0.84
CA VAL A 54 -14.15 -23.79 2.21
C VAL A 54 -15.54 -23.78 2.83
N LEU A 55 -16.57 -23.40 2.06
CA LEU A 55 -17.96 -23.46 2.53
C LEU A 55 -18.38 -24.90 2.89
N ALA A 56 -17.98 -25.87 2.07
CA ALA A 56 -18.24 -27.29 2.30
C ALA A 56 -17.56 -27.80 3.59
N GLN A 57 -16.34 -27.33 3.90
CA GLN A 57 -15.64 -27.69 5.14
C GLN A 57 -16.45 -27.32 6.40
N TYR A 58 -17.17 -26.21 6.36
CA TYR A 58 -17.97 -25.72 7.50
C TYR A 58 -19.47 -26.05 7.37
N GLY A 59 -19.88 -26.78 6.33
CA GLY A 59 -21.27 -27.17 6.09
C GLY A 59 -22.21 -25.98 5.84
N VAL A 60 -21.67 -24.83 5.41
CA VAL A 60 -22.44 -23.62 5.12
C VAL A 60 -22.62 -23.47 3.61
N LYS A 61 -23.68 -22.80 3.18
CA LYS A 61 -23.93 -22.44 1.79
C LYS A 61 -24.46 -21.01 1.72
N TYR A 62 -24.14 -20.31 0.64
CA TYR A 62 -24.77 -19.02 0.38
C TYR A 62 -26.25 -19.20 0.04
N ASP A 63 -27.08 -18.29 0.57
CA ASP A 63 -28.46 -18.16 0.15
C ASP A 63 -28.56 -17.41 -1.20
N GLU A 64 -29.70 -17.60 -1.88
CA GLU A 64 -29.94 -17.02 -3.21
C GLU A 64 -29.83 -15.50 -3.23
N ARG A 65 -30.24 -14.82 -2.14
CA ARG A 65 -30.13 -13.35 -2.03
C ARG A 65 -28.66 -12.94 -1.91
N THR A 66 -27.85 -13.61 -1.10
CA THR A 66 -26.43 -13.30 -0.94
C THR A 66 -25.65 -13.48 -2.25
N LEU A 67 -25.92 -14.55 -3.00
CA LEU A 67 -25.36 -14.76 -4.34
C LEU A 67 -25.80 -13.65 -5.30
N ALA A 68 -27.07 -13.27 -5.26
CA ALA A 68 -27.63 -12.25 -6.14
C ALA A 68 -27.30 -10.81 -5.76
N GLU A 69 -26.89 -10.49 -4.54
CA GLU A 69 -26.65 -9.09 -4.12
C GLU A 69 -25.18 -8.82 -3.80
N SER A 70 -24.50 -9.76 -3.16
CA SER A 70 -23.15 -9.55 -2.60
C SER A 70 -22.04 -10.16 -3.44
N VAL A 71 -22.35 -11.11 -4.33
CA VAL A 71 -21.41 -11.77 -5.25
C VAL A 71 -21.75 -11.41 -6.70
N LYS A 72 -21.95 -10.12 -6.98
CA LYS A 72 -22.23 -9.60 -8.32
C LYS A 72 -21.00 -8.92 -8.90
N PHE A 73 -20.66 -9.28 -10.14
CA PHE A 73 -19.65 -8.62 -10.95
C PHE A 73 -20.31 -7.66 -11.93
N ASP A 74 -19.90 -6.38 -11.91
CA ASP A 74 -20.09 -5.51 -13.07
C ASP A 74 -18.99 -5.85 -14.09
N SER A 75 -19.41 -6.33 -15.26
CA SER A 75 -18.53 -6.53 -16.43
C SER A 75 -18.24 -5.21 -17.13
#